data_AF-A0A8J3FP84-F1
#
_entry.id   AF-A0A8J3FP84-F1
#
_cell.length_a   1.000
_cell.length_b   1.000
_cell.length_c   1.000
_cell.angle_alpha   90.00
_cell.angle_beta   90.00
_cell.angle_gamma   90.00
#
_symmetry.space_group_name_H-M   'P 1'
#
loop_
_entity.id
_entity.type
_entity.pdbx_description
1 polymer ?
#
loop_
_entity_poly.entity_id
_entity_poly.type
_entity_poly.pdbx_seq_one_letter_code
_entity_poly.pdbx_strand_id
1 'polypeptide(L)'
;MTTRDHDYRLMVNALARVTRQREEALSAAERAYQDNAARAAGELARAEGEAVDADRWAGAAAAQVLDVDREAARLWDHLRRARGVRMRSLGDLPEPATVEAAPRIALQRDGRAAEPADGSPCGTGPGDPPRAVPPRVLLARAADRIDDTVRPGDRRPLPGWALAALPLFGALLSAVTGLVAAGLVTLGESPAGTGTTIAGATMLRGLGWLAFLVAPSAGVPVAAAVAHRALQARLDIAGIGLTLLGGMVTATMLSLAFAATR
;
A
#
# COMPACT_ATOMS: atom_id res chain seq x y z
N MET A 1 30.03 -22.51 89.30
CA MET A 1 29.38 -22.52 87.98
C MET A 1 30.42 -23.02 87.00
N THR A 2 30.21 -24.20 86.40
CA THR A 2 31.25 -24.85 85.60
C THR A 2 31.21 -24.34 84.17
N THR A 3 32.35 -24.33 83.47
CA THR A 3 32.43 -23.95 82.04
C THR A 3 31.45 -24.72 81.16
N ARG A 4 31.17 -25.99 81.51
CA ARG A 4 30.15 -26.83 80.84
C ARG A 4 28.73 -26.27 80.91
N ASP A 5 28.34 -25.63 82.02
CA ASP A 5 27.01 -25.02 82.16
C ASP A 5 26.85 -23.81 81.23
N HIS A 6 27.94 -23.08 81.00
CA HIS A 6 27.97 -21.93 80.10
C HIS A 6 27.85 -22.37 78.63
N ASP A 7 28.63 -23.37 78.22
CA ASP A 7 28.61 -23.91 76.85
C ASP A 7 27.24 -24.52 76.50
N TYR A 8 26.63 -25.25 77.44
CA TYR A 8 25.28 -25.78 77.26
C TYR A 8 24.25 -24.67 77.05
N ARG A 9 24.31 -23.59 77.84
CA ARG A 9 23.41 -22.44 77.67
C ARG A 9 23.60 -21.75 76.32
N LEU A 10 24.84 -21.61 75.86
CA LEU A 10 25.13 -21.06 74.53
C LEU A 10 24.55 -21.95 73.43
N MET A 11 24.70 -23.27 73.54
CA MET A 11 24.14 -24.22 72.57
C MET A 11 22.60 -24.19 72.56
N VAL A 12 21.95 -24.16 73.72
CA VAL A 12 20.48 -24.07 73.82
C VAL A 12 19.98 -22.74 73.24
N ASN A 13 20.66 -21.63 73.53
CA ASN A 13 20.31 -20.32 72.97
C ASN A 13 20.53 -20.26 71.45
N ALA A 14 21.59 -20.90 70.95
CA ALA A 14 21.86 -21.01 69.52
C ALA A 14 20.79 -21.85 68.82
N LEU A 15 20.41 -23.00 69.40
CA LEU A 15 19.34 -23.84 68.89
C LEU A 15 18.00 -23.09 68.86
N ALA A 16 17.64 -22.41 69.95
CA ALA A 16 16.42 -21.61 70.02
C ALA A 16 16.39 -20.46 68.99
N ARG A 17 17.55 -19.87 68.70
CA ARG A 17 17.67 -18.85 67.65
C ARG A 17 17.47 -19.45 66.26
N VAL A 18 18.10 -20.59 65.97
CA VAL A 18 17.99 -21.29 64.69
C VAL A 18 16.56 -21.78 64.45
N THR A 19 15.87 -22.30 65.48
CA THR A 19 14.47 -22.72 65.36
C THR A 19 13.56 -21.53 65.07
N ARG A 20 13.72 -20.40 65.75
CA ARG A 20 12.97 -19.16 65.46
C ARG A 20 13.22 -18.66 64.04
N GLN A 21 14.48 -18.61 63.61
CA GLN A 21 14.83 -18.19 62.26
C GLN A 21 14.21 -19.11 61.20
N ARG A 22 14.16 -20.43 61.46
CA ARG A 22 13.51 -21.39 60.58
C ARG A 22 12.00 -21.18 60.52
N GLU A 23 11.34 -20.96 61.65
CA GLU A 23 9.89 -20.71 61.71
C GLU A 23 9.51 -19.40 61.00
N GLU A 24 10.31 -18.34 61.19
CA GLU A 24 10.15 -17.07 60.47
C GLU A 24 10.33 -17.27 58.96
N ALA A 25 11.36 -18.00 58.53
CA ALA A 25 11.59 -18.30 57.12
C ALA A 25 10.47 -19.16 56.51
N LEU A 26 9.97 -20.16 57.24
CA LEU A 26 8.86 -21.01 56.79
C LEU A 26 7.55 -20.21 56.68
N SER A 27 7.21 -19.41 57.68
CA SER A 27 6.00 -18.58 57.64
C SER A 27 6.07 -17.48 56.57
N ALA A 28 7.27 -16.96 56.26
CA ALA A 28 7.49 -16.04 55.16
C ALA A 28 7.32 -16.74 53.80
N ALA A 29 7.87 -17.94 53.64
CA ALA A 29 7.73 -18.74 52.44
C ALA A 29 6.27 -19.17 52.19
N GLU A 30 5.54 -19.54 53.24
CA GLU A 30 4.12 -19.90 53.15
C GLU A 30 3.25 -18.72 52.73
N ARG A 31 3.47 -17.53 53.33
CA ARG A 31 2.78 -16.30 52.91
C ARG A 31 3.10 -15.95 51.45
N ALA A 32 4.37 -15.99 51.06
CA ALA A 32 4.76 -15.73 49.68
C ALA A 32 4.12 -16.74 48.70
N TYR A 33 4.03 -18.01 49.08
CA TYR A 33 3.34 -19.03 48.28
C TYR A 33 1.83 -18.72 48.15
N GLN A 34 1.15 -18.39 49.25
CA GLN A 34 -0.27 -18.04 49.24
C GLN A 34 -0.55 -16.77 48.41
N ASP A 35 0.27 -15.74 48.55
CA ASP A 35 0.17 -14.49 47.79
C ASP A 35 0.38 -14.73 46.29
N ASN A 36 1.40 -15.53 45.93
CA ASN A 36 1.67 -15.89 44.54
C ASN A 36 0.55 -16.77 43.94
N ALA A 37 0.01 -17.71 44.73
CA ALA A 37 -1.12 -18.53 44.30
C ALA A 37 -2.38 -17.69 44.06
N ALA A 38 -2.67 -16.73 44.95
CA ALA A 38 -3.78 -15.79 44.78
C ALA A 38 -3.60 -14.90 43.55
N ARG A 39 -2.37 -14.42 43.32
CA ARG A 39 -2.03 -13.62 42.12
C ARG A 39 -2.20 -14.42 40.84
N ALA A 40 -1.68 -15.65 40.80
CA ALA A 40 -1.79 -16.53 39.64
C ALA A 40 -3.26 -16.89 39.34
N ALA A 41 -4.07 -17.13 40.38
CA ALA A 41 -5.51 -17.37 40.21
C ALA A 41 -6.23 -16.13 39.65
N GLY A 42 -5.86 -14.92 40.08
CA GLY A 42 -6.40 -13.68 39.55
C GLY A 42 -6.01 -13.43 38.09
N GLU A 43 -4.76 -13.72 37.72
CA GLU A 43 -4.28 -13.63 36.34
C GLU A 43 -4.98 -14.66 35.43
N LEU A 44 -5.17 -15.89 35.92
CA LEU A 44 -5.91 -16.92 35.19
C LEU A 44 -7.37 -16.52 34.97
N ALA A 45 -8.08 -16.07 36.01
CA ALA A 45 -9.47 -15.62 35.89
C ALA A 45 -9.61 -14.44 34.91
N ARG A 46 -8.62 -13.54 34.90
CA ARG A 46 -8.57 -12.44 33.93
C ARG A 46 -8.38 -12.97 32.50
N ALA A 47 -7.41 -13.86 32.29
CA ALA A 47 -7.13 -14.44 30.98
C ALA A 47 -8.33 -15.25 30.44
N GLU A 48 -9.05 -15.98 31.30
CA GLU A 48 -10.29 -16.66 30.96
C GLU A 48 -11.39 -15.67 30.55
N GLY A 49 -11.53 -14.55 31.27
CA GLY A 49 -12.45 -13.47 30.88
C GLY A 49 -12.13 -12.89 29.50
N GLU A 50 -10.86 -12.57 29.25
CA GLU A 50 -10.39 -12.06 27.96
C GLU A 50 -10.61 -13.08 26.82
N ALA A 51 -10.43 -14.38 27.10
CA ALA A 51 -10.69 -15.46 26.13
C ALA A 51 -12.18 -15.59 25.78
N VAL A 52 -13.07 -15.52 26.78
CA VAL A 52 -14.52 -15.58 26.56
C VAL A 52 -14.98 -14.35 25.77
N ASP A 53 -14.46 -13.16 26.07
CA ASP A 53 -14.80 -11.97 25.31
C ASP A 53 -14.34 -12.13 23.85
N ALA A 54 -13.09 -12.55 23.62
CA ALA A 54 -12.58 -12.79 22.27
C ALA A 54 -13.44 -13.79 21.47
N ASP A 55 -13.95 -14.86 22.10
CA ASP A 55 -14.85 -15.81 21.47
C ASP A 55 -16.19 -15.18 21.06
N ARG A 56 -16.77 -14.32 21.93
CA ARG A 56 -17.98 -13.54 21.58
C ARG A 56 -17.73 -12.61 20.39
N TRP A 57 -16.57 -11.94 20.35
CA TRP A 57 -16.18 -11.07 19.24
C TRP A 57 -16.01 -11.85 17.93
N ALA A 58 -15.37 -13.03 17.99
CA ALA A 58 -15.25 -13.91 16.84
C ALA A 58 -16.63 -14.39 16.33
N GLY A 59 -17.53 -14.75 17.24
CA GLY A 59 -18.91 -15.12 16.91
C GLY A 59 -19.70 -13.99 16.23
N ALA A 60 -19.58 -12.75 16.73
CA ALA A 60 -20.23 -11.59 16.15
C ALA A 60 -19.67 -11.26 14.75
N ALA A 61 -18.36 -11.33 14.56
CA ALA A 61 -17.72 -11.13 13.27
C ALA A 61 -18.15 -12.21 12.24
N ALA A 62 -18.21 -13.48 12.65
CA ALA A 62 -18.70 -14.56 11.80
C ALA A 62 -20.15 -14.35 11.35
N ALA A 63 -21.02 -13.90 12.26
CA ALA A 63 -22.40 -13.54 11.93
C ALA A 63 -22.48 -12.39 10.91
N GLN A 64 -21.65 -11.36 11.07
CA GLN A 64 -21.60 -10.24 10.14
C GLN A 64 -21.14 -10.67 8.73
N VAL A 65 -20.16 -11.57 8.64
CA VAL A 65 -19.71 -12.12 7.34
C VAL A 65 -20.85 -12.87 6.64
N LEU A 66 -21.60 -13.69 7.37
CA LEU A 66 -22.76 -14.41 6.82
C LEU A 66 -23.86 -13.45 6.35
N ASP A 67 -24.10 -12.36 7.07
CA ASP A 67 -25.09 -11.34 6.66
C ASP A 67 -24.66 -10.59 5.40
N VAL A 68 -23.37 -10.27 5.28
CA VAL A 68 -22.79 -9.68 4.06
C VAL A 68 -22.91 -10.65 2.89
N ASP A 69 -22.62 -11.93 3.09
CA ASP A 69 -22.72 -12.96 2.06
C ASP A 69 -24.17 -13.15 1.57
N ARG A 70 -25.14 -13.19 2.50
CA ARG A 70 -26.58 -13.23 2.16
C ARG A 70 -27.03 -11.98 1.40
N GLU A 71 -26.54 -10.78 1.74
CA GLU A 71 -26.88 -9.56 1.01
C GLU A 71 -26.24 -9.55 -0.38
N ALA A 72 -24.99 -10.02 -0.52
CA ALA A 72 -24.31 -10.17 -1.79
C ALA A 72 -25.06 -11.13 -2.73
N ALA A 73 -25.48 -12.30 -2.22
CA ALA A 73 -26.30 -13.26 -2.97
C ALA A 73 -27.63 -12.63 -3.42
N ARG A 74 -28.30 -11.88 -2.53
CA ARG A 74 -29.55 -11.17 -2.88
C ARG A 74 -29.35 -10.12 -3.96
N LEU A 75 -28.27 -9.33 -3.90
CA LEU A 75 -27.93 -8.34 -4.92
C LEU A 75 -27.62 -9.01 -6.26
N TRP A 76 -26.88 -10.12 -6.24
CA TRP A 76 -26.59 -10.92 -7.42
C TRP A 76 -27.87 -11.44 -8.08
N ASP A 77 -28.77 -12.03 -7.29
CA ASP A 77 -30.07 -12.50 -7.79
C ASP A 77 -30.93 -11.37 -8.33
N HIS A 78 -30.83 -10.17 -7.74
CA HIS A 78 -31.53 -8.99 -8.25
C HIS A 78 -30.97 -8.57 -9.61
N LEU A 79 -29.64 -8.51 -9.76
CA LEU A 79 -28.98 -8.20 -11.03
C LEU A 79 -29.29 -9.25 -12.11
N ARG A 80 -29.31 -10.54 -11.74
CA ARG A 80 -29.69 -11.64 -12.64
C ARG A 80 -31.14 -11.53 -13.10
N ARG A 81 -32.05 -11.07 -12.24
CA ARG A 81 -33.48 -10.88 -12.55
C ARG A 81 -33.80 -9.58 -13.29
N ALA A 82 -32.99 -8.53 -13.14
CA ALA A 82 -33.18 -7.22 -13.79
C ALA A 82 -32.96 -7.21 -15.33
N ARG A 83 -32.83 -8.39 -15.94
CA ARG A 83 -32.99 -8.76 -17.37
C ARG A 83 -33.27 -7.59 -18.34
N GLY A 84 -32.19 -7.02 -18.88
CA GLY A 84 -32.25 -6.00 -19.93
C GLY A 84 -30.88 -5.54 -20.44
N VAL A 85 -29.84 -5.63 -19.61
CA VAL A 85 -28.46 -5.35 -20.06
C VAL A 85 -27.92 -6.61 -20.75
N ARG A 86 -27.57 -6.47 -22.03
CA ARG A 86 -26.96 -7.51 -22.88
C ARG A 86 -25.53 -7.85 -22.41
N MET A 87 -25.33 -8.20 -21.14
CA MET A 87 -24.11 -8.85 -20.69
C MET A 87 -24.32 -10.36 -20.87
N ARG A 88 -23.63 -10.90 -21.87
CA ARG A 88 -23.55 -12.32 -22.18
C ARG A 88 -23.10 -13.06 -20.91
N SER A 89 -24.05 -13.74 -20.26
CA SER A 89 -23.91 -14.64 -19.11
C SER A 89 -22.98 -14.14 -17.98
N LEU A 90 -23.53 -13.36 -17.03
CA LEU A 90 -22.99 -13.45 -15.66
C LEU A 90 -23.10 -14.92 -15.25
N GLY A 91 -21.96 -15.59 -15.07
CA GLY A 91 -21.86 -17.03 -14.79
C GLY A 91 -22.54 -17.45 -13.49
N ASP A 92 -22.14 -18.60 -12.95
CA ASP A 92 -22.60 -19.00 -11.62
C ASP A 92 -22.06 -18.05 -10.54
N LEU A 93 -22.79 -17.95 -9.42
CA LEU A 93 -22.39 -17.14 -8.27
C LEU A 93 -20.95 -17.54 -7.91
N PRO A 94 -19.99 -16.59 -7.85
CA PRO A 94 -18.63 -16.93 -7.48
C PRO A 94 -18.67 -17.58 -6.09
N GLU A 95 -18.10 -18.78 -5.96
CA GLU A 95 -18.01 -19.44 -4.67
C GLU A 95 -17.30 -18.50 -3.68
N PRO A 96 -17.81 -18.35 -2.45
CA PRO A 96 -17.17 -17.51 -1.45
C PRO A 96 -15.73 -17.99 -1.30
N ALA A 97 -14.78 -17.08 -1.55
CA ALA A 97 -13.37 -17.39 -1.44
C ALA A 97 -13.10 -17.97 -0.06
N THR A 98 -12.52 -19.18 0.00
CA THR A 98 -12.19 -19.81 1.26
C THR A 98 -11.26 -18.88 2.05
N VAL A 99 -11.49 -18.77 3.36
CA VAL A 99 -10.81 -17.80 4.26
C VAL A 99 -9.28 -17.92 4.18
N GLU A 100 -8.76 -19.08 3.78
CA GLU A 100 -7.34 -19.35 3.59
C GLU A 100 -6.71 -18.59 2.40
N ALA A 101 -7.50 -18.17 1.42
CA ALA A 101 -7.04 -17.44 0.24
C ALA A 101 -6.92 -15.92 0.45
N ALA A 102 -7.43 -15.37 1.56
CA ALA A 102 -7.32 -13.96 1.87
C ALA A 102 -5.89 -13.64 2.37
N PRO A 103 -5.19 -12.65 1.77
CA PRO A 103 -3.83 -12.30 2.19
C PRO A 103 -3.85 -11.85 3.66
N ARG A 104 -3.10 -12.58 4.51
CA ARG A 104 -2.96 -12.34 5.98
C ARG A 104 -2.66 -10.89 6.36
N ILE A 105 -2.14 -10.10 5.42
CA ILE A 105 -1.82 -8.68 5.57
C ILE A 105 -3.07 -7.81 5.77
N ALA A 106 -4.23 -8.21 5.23
CA ALA A 106 -5.48 -7.45 5.39
C ALA A 106 -6.11 -7.61 6.79
N LEU A 107 -5.89 -8.75 7.45
CA LEU A 107 -6.42 -9.04 8.79
C LEU A 107 -5.55 -8.47 9.93
N GLN A 108 -4.26 -8.24 9.70
CA GLN A 108 -3.34 -7.77 10.75
C GLN A 108 -3.48 -6.29 11.11
N ARG A 109 -4.20 -5.47 10.33
CA ARG A 109 -4.20 -4.01 10.53
C ARG A 109 -5.15 -3.53 11.65
N ASP A 110 -6.07 -4.36 12.10
CA ASP A 110 -7.00 -4.02 13.19
C ASP A 110 -6.49 -4.42 14.59
N GLY A 111 -5.44 -5.24 14.68
CA GLY A 111 -4.85 -5.68 15.96
C GLY A 111 -3.83 -4.71 16.59
N ARG A 112 -3.46 -3.61 15.91
CA ARG A 112 -2.39 -2.69 16.36
C ARG A 112 -2.88 -1.31 16.82
N ALA A 113 -4.19 -1.06 16.83
CA ALA A 113 -4.79 0.21 17.29
C ALA A 113 -5.09 0.24 18.80
N ALA A 114 -4.31 -0.49 19.60
CA ALA A 114 -4.37 -0.47 21.05
C ALA A 114 -3.01 -0.02 21.63
N GLU A 115 -2.54 1.16 21.24
CA GLU A 115 -1.62 1.95 22.06
C GLU A 115 -2.37 3.20 22.54
N PRO A 116 -2.31 3.53 23.84
CA PRO A 116 -3.03 4.67 24.39
C PRO A 116 -2.26 5.94 24.06
N ALA A 117 -2.68 6.64 23.00
CA ALA A 117 -2.27 8.01 22.75
C ALA A 117 -3.33 8.96 23.35
N ASP A 118 -2.86 9.77 24.28
CA ASP A 118 -3.50 10.86 25.00
C ASP A 118 -4.79 11.48 24.41
N GLY A 119 -5.79 11.59 25.27
CA GLY A 119 -6.46 12.87 25.49
C GLY A 119 -7.53 13.33 24.50
N SER A 120 -8.53 12.50 24.18
CA SER A 120 -9.77 13.02 23.59
C SER A 120 -11.03 12.43 24.26
N PRO A 121 -11.91 13.25 24.87
CA PRO A 121 -13.12 12.78 25.53
C PRO A 121 -14.25 12.66 24.50
N CYS A 122 -14.26 11.55 23.76
CA CYS A 122 -15.48 11.04 23.12
C CYS A 122 -15.42 9.52 23.25
N GLY A 123 -16.25 9.01 24.17
CA GLY A 123 -16.18 7.65 24.67
C GLY A 123 -16.39 6.57 23.61
N THR A 124 -15.53 5.56 23.70
CA THR A 124 -15.81 4.16 23.38
C THR A 124 -14.97 3.37 24.37
N GLY A 125 -15.63 2.80 25.40
CA GLY A 125 -14.95 1.92 26.33
C GLY A 125 -14.52 0.62 25.63
N PRO A 126 -13.50 -0.09 26.15
CA PRO A 126 -13.16 -1.43 25.70
C PRO A 126 -14.30 -2.37 26.12
N GLY A 127 -15.28 -2.56 25.23
CA GLY A 127 -16.47 -3.36 25.53
C GLY A 127 -17.72 -3.01 24.71
N ASP A 128 -17.74 -1.88 24.01
CA ASP A 128 -18.83 -1.60 23.07
C ASP A 128 -18.66 -2.44 21.79
N PRO A 129 -19.63 -3.31 21.43
CA PRO A 129 -19.58 -4.01 20.15
C PRO A 129 -19.53 -2.98 19.03
N PRO A 130 -18.84 -3.28 17.91
CA PRO A 130 -18.71 -2.35 16.82
C PRO A 130 -20.14 -2.11 16.31
N ARG A 131 -20.61 -0.86 16.36
CA ARG A 131 -21.95 -0.48 15.86
C ARG A 131 -22.12 -1.16 14.51
N ALA A 132 -23.09 -2.07 14.42
CA ALA A 132 -23.27 -2.94 13.27
C ALA A 132 -23.35 -2.10 12.00
N VAL A 133 -22.25 -2.05 11.25
CA VAL A 133 -22.19 -1.31 9.99
C VAL A 133 -23.11 -2.07 9.04
N PRO A 134 -24.11 -1.41 8.43
CA PRO A 134 -25.05 -2.09 7.57
C PRO A 134 -24.29 -2.78 6.42
N PRO A 135 -24.65 -4.03 6.06
CA PRO A 135 -23.89 -4.84 5.10
C PRO A 135 -23.75 -4.17 3.74
N ARG A 136 -24.73 -3.34 3.35
CA ARG A 136 -24.69 -2.53 2.13
C ARG A 136 -23.54 -1.53 2.10
N VAL A 137 -23.19 -0.94 3.24
CA VAL A 137 -22.07 0.02 3.33
C VAL A 137 -20.73 -0.69 3.20
N LEU A 138 -20.61 -1.91 3.76
CA LEU A 138 -19.43 -2.75 3.58
C LEU A 138 -19.26 -3.19 2.13
N LEU A 139 -20.35 -3.63 1.48
CA LEU A 139 -20.35 -4.01 0.07
C LEU A 139 -20.06 -2.81 -0.84
N ALA A 140 -20.61 -1.62 -0.56
CA ALA A 140 -20.31 -0.41 -1.31
C ALA A 140 -18.82 -0.05 -1.22
N ARG A 141 -18.24 -0.09 -0.01
CA ARG A 141 -16.81 0.17 0.19
C ARG A 141 -15.92 -0.89 -0.48
N ALA A 142 -16.34 -2.15 -0.49
CA ALA A 142 -15.62 -3.20 -1.19
C ALA A 142 -15.69 -3.00 -2.71
N ALA A 143 -16.86 -2.61 -3.24
CA ALA A 143 -17.04 -2.26 -4.64
C ALA A 143 -16.14 -1.09 -5.05
N ASP A 144 -16.08 -0.01 -4.26
CA ASP A 144 -15.18 1.13 -4.51
C ASP A 144 -13.72 0.68 -4.59
N ARG A 145 -13.29 -0.20 -3.67
CA ARG A 145 -11.92 -0.73 -3.66
C ARG A 145 -11.62 -1.65 -4.85
N ILE A 146 -12.61 -2.44 -5.28
CA ILE A 146 -12.48 -3.30 -6.47
C ILE A 146 -12.45 -2.44 -7.73
N ASP A 147 -13.27 -1.38 -7.80
CA ASP A 147 -13.28 -0.47 -8.94
C ASP A 147 -11.95 0.30 -9.04
N ASP A 148 -11.41 0.78 -7.92
CA ASP A 148 -10.07 1.40 -7.84
C ASP A 148 -8.95 0.48 -8.36
N THR A 149 -9.08 -0.83 -8.16
CA THR A 149 -8.05 -1.82 -8.53
C THR A 149 -8.24 -2.40 -9.94
N VAL A 150 -9.48 -2.63 -10.38
CA VAL A 150 -9.81 -3.22 -11.69
C VAL A 150 -9.93 -2.15 -12.77
N ARG A 151 -10.42 -0.95 -12.42
CA ARG A 151 -10.50 0.22 -13.30
C ARG A 151 -9.85 1.42 -12.59
N PRO A 152 -8.51 1.48 -12.55
CA PRO A 152 -7.79 2.66 -12.07
C PRO A 152 -7.98 3.91 -12.98
N GLY A 153 -9.00 3.91 -13.85
CA GLY A 153 -9.25 4.79 -14.98
C GLY A 153 -10.29 5.88 -14.77
N ASP A 154 -11.09 5.86 -13.68
CA ASP A 154 -11.97 7.01 -13.34
C ASP A 154 -11.20 8.16 -12.66
N ARG A 155 -9.92 8.28 -13.00
CA ARG A 155 -9.11 9.44 -12.62
C ARG A 155 -9.64 10.64 -13.38
N ARG A 156 -9.80 11.73 -12.62
CA ARG A 156 -10.36 13.01 -13.07
C ARG A 156 -9.88 13.40 -14.47
N PRO A 157 -10.79 13.80 -15.37
CA PRO A 157 -10.41 14.26 -16.70
C PRO A 157 -9.38 15.39 -16.58
N LEU A 158 -8.39 15.37 -17.46
CA LEU A 158 -7.36 16.40 -17.52
C LEU A 158 -8.04 17.78 -17.62
N PRO A 159 -7.60 18.77 -16.84
CA PRO A 159 -8.18 20.11 -16.91
C PRO A 159 -7.97 20.67 -18.32
N GLY A 160 -8.96 21.36 -18.87
CA GLY A 160 -8.97 21.74 -20.30
C GLY A 160 -7.76 22.58 -20.75
N TRP A 161 -7.12 23.32 -19.84
CA TRP A 161 -5.87 24.05 -20.13
C TRP A 161 -4.68 23.13 -20.40
N ALA A 162 -4.64 21.93 -19.78
CA ALA A 162 -3.59 20.95 -20.02
C ALA A 162 -3.69 20.36 -21.43
N LEU A 163 -4.92 20.18 -21.96
CA LEU A 163 -5.13 19.72 -23.33
C LEU A 163 -4.58 20.71 -24.37
N ALA A 164 -4.69 22.02 -24.12
CA ALA A 164 -4.14 23.05 -24.99
C ALA A 164 -2.61 23.15 -24.92
N ALA A 165 -1.99 22.81 -23.79
CA ALA A 165 -0.54 22.86 -23.60
C ALA A 165 0.20 21.64 -24.20
N LEU A 166 -0.45 20.49 -24.31
CA LEU A 166 0.13 19.24 -24.83
C LEU A 166 0.79 19.35 -26.22
N PRO A 167 0.19 19.98 -27.25
CA PRO A 167 0.84 20.12 -28.55
C PRO A 167 2.11 20.99 -28.48
N LEU A 168 2.15 22.00 -27.60
CA LEU A 168 3.33 22.84 -27.40
C LEU A 168 4.49 22.04 -26.77
N PHE A 169 4.18 21.17 -25.81
CA PHE A 169 5.17 20.26 -25.22
C PHE A 169 5.71 19.25 -26.24
N GLY A 170 4.81 18.66 -27.05
CA GLY A 170 5.22 17.76 -28.15
C GLY A 170 6.13 18.45 -29.15
N ALA A 171 5.77 19.69 -29.54
CA ALA A 171 6.57 20.52 -30.44
C ALA A 171 7.95 20.85 -29.87
N LEU A 172 8.03 21.27 -28.60
CA LEU A 172 9.29 21.64 -27.95
C LEU A 172 10.25 20.45 -27.84
N LEU A 173 9.75 19.29 -27.41
CA LEU A 173 10.56 18.07 -27.29
C LEU A 173 11.01 17.55 -28.66
N SER A 174 10.14 17.62 -29.67
CA SER A 174 10.51 17.25 -31.04
C SER A 174 11.53 18.23 -31.64
N ALA A 175 11.45 19.52 -31.33
CA ALA A 175 12.42 20.52 -31.78
C ALA A 175 13.80 20.26 -31.17
N VAL A 176 13.87 20.02 -29.85
CA VAL A 176 15.13 19.69 -29.16
C VAL A 176 15.74 18.40 -29.74
N THR A 177 14.93 17.36 -29.91
CA THR A 177 15.41 16.08 -30.45
C THR A 177 15.85 16.20 -31.91
N GLY A 178 15.12 16.96 -32.72
CA GLY A 178 15.48 17.26 -34.11
C GLY A 178 16.77 18.08 -34.22
N LEU A 179 17.01 19.03 -33.31
CA LEU A 179 18.22 19.84 -33.27
C LEU A 179 19.45 18.99 -32.89
N VAL A 180 19.28 18.07 -31.91
CA VAL A 180 20.32 17.09 -31.55
C VAL A 180 20.62 16.15 -32.72
N ALA A 181 19.59 15.65 -33.40
CA ALA A 181 19.76 14.79 -34.58
C ALA A 181 20.48 15.53 -35.71
N ALA A 182 20.12 16.79 -35.98
CA ALA A 182 20.79 17.63 -36.97
C ALA A 182 22.26 17.86 -36.61
N GLY A 183 22.56 18.18 -35.34
CA GLY A 183 23.93 18.34 -34.85
C GLY A 183 24.78 17.08 -35.03
N LEU A 184 24.22 15.89 -34.76
CA LEU A 184 24.88 14.60 -34.98
C LEU A 184 25.17 14.35 -36.45
N VAL A 185 24.25 14.70 -37.35
CA VAL A 185 24.43 14.56 -38.80
C VAL A 185 25.49 15.53 -39.31
N THR A 186 25.48 16.80 -38.87
CA THR A 186 26.46 17.81 -39.30
C THR A 186 27.87 17.51 -38.80
N LEU A 187 28.00 17.00 -37.56
CA LEU A 187 29.30 16.57 -37.02
C LEU A 187 29.87 15.36 -37.77
N GLY A 188 29.01 14.53 -38.37
CA GLY A 188 29.39 13.41 -39.22
C GLY A 188 29.78 13.81 -40.65
N GLU A 189 29.49 15.04 -41.09
CA GLU A 189 29.79 15.54 -42.45
C GLU A 189 31.06 16.40 -42.54
N SER A 190 31.69 16.75 -41.42
CA SER A 190 32.90 17.59 -41.41
C SER A 190 33.99 17.06 -42.37
N PRO A 191 34.31 17.79 -43.45
CA PRO A 191 35.38 17.42 -44.36
C PRO A 191 36.71 17.93 -43.79
N ALA A 192 37.64 17.01 -43.57
CA ALA A 192 39.10 17.20 -43.51
C ALA A 192 39.65 18.31 -42.56
N GLY A 193 40.43 17.90 -41.55
CA GLY A 193 41.35 18.84 -40.92
C GLY A 193 42.11 18.38 -39.68
N THR A 194 41.74 17.28 -39.02
CA THR A 194 42.47 16.82 -37.83
C THR A 194 42.52 15.31 -37.75
N GLY A 195 43.44 14.71 -38.52
CA GLY A 195 44.22 13.47 -38.31
C GLY A 195 43.67 12.27 -37.51
N THR A 196 42.39 12.16 -37.24
CA THR A 196 41.76 11.05 -36.55
C THR A 196 40.52 10.66 -37.34
N THR A 197 40.70 9.69 -38.23
CA THR A 197 39.60 8.96 -38.85
C THR A 197 38.87 8.21 -37.74
N ILE A 198 37.94 8.89 -37.06
CA ILE A 198 37.06 8.24 -36.09
C ILE A 198 36.28 7.18 -36.88
N ALA A 199 36.54 5.91 -36.60
CA ALA A 199 35.94 4.74 -37.26
C ALA A 199 34.42 4.60 -37.03
N GLY A 200 33.69 5.70 -36.82
CA GLY A 200 32.29 5.74 -36.46
C GLY A 200 31.49 6.86 -37.16
N ALA A 201 32.04 7.63 -38.10
CA ALA A 201 31.31 8.71 -38.76
C ALA A 201 30.01 8.23 -39.47
N THR A 202 30.06 7.07 -40.12
CA THR A 202 28.89 6.40 -40.70
C THR A 202 27.90 5.92 -39.63
N MET A 203 28.39 5.44 -38.48
CA MET A 203 27.53 5.06 -37.35
C MET A 203 26.85 6.27 -36.72
N LEU A 204 27.56 7.38 -36.52
CA LEU A 204 27.03 8.66 -36.04
C LEU A 204 25.95 9.21 -36.96
N ARG A 205 26.17 9.13 -38.29
CA ARG A 205 25.17 9.50 -39.29
C ARG A 205 23.93 8.60 -39.23
N GLY A 206 24.13 7.28 -39.13
CA GLY A 206 23.04 6.32 -38.95
C GLY A 206 22.23 6.61 -37.69
N LEU A 207 22.90 6.92 -36.58
CA LEU A 207 22.26 7.29 -35.31
C LEU A 207 21.49 8.61 -35.42
N GLY A 208 22.02 9.59 -36.15
CA GLY A 208 21.35 10.87 -36.42
C GLY A 208 20.04 10.69 -37.21
N TRP A 209 20.03 9.85 -38.25
CA TRP A 209 18.81 9.52 -39.00
C TRP A 209 17.79 8.76 -38.14
N LEU A 210 18.25 7.83 -37.30
CA LEU A 210 17.39 7.08 -36.39
C LEU A 210 16.77 8.01 -35.33
N ALA A 211 17.56 8.93 -34.78
CA ALA A 211 17.09 9.96 -33.86
C ALA A 211 16.08 10.91 -34.53
N PHE A 212 16.29 11.28 -35.79
CA PHE A 212 15.35 12.09 -36.58
C PHE A 212 13.99 11.38 -36.79
N LEU A 213 14.02 10.08 -37.04
CA LEU A 213 12.81 9.26 -37.21
C LEU A 213 12.04 9.08 -35.90
N VAL A 214 12.75 9.00 -34.77
CA VAL A 214 12.15 8.87 -33.43
C VAL A 214 11.69 10.21 -32.86
N ALA A 215 12.22 11.34 -33.34
CA ALA A 215 11.97 12.68 -32.78
C ALA A 215 10.48 13.05 -32.58
N PRO A 216 9.55 12.75 -33.52
CA PRO A 216 8.12 13.05 -33.31
C PRO A 216 7.48 12.24 -32.18
N SER A 217 8.03 11.07 -31.84
CA SER A 217 7.50 10.15 -30.83
C SER A 217 8.13 10.33 -29.44
N ALA A 218 9.27 11.01 -29.35
CA ALA A 218 10.01 11.21 -28.09
C ALA A 218 9.22 12.02 -27.05
N GLY A 219 8.25 12.83 -27.49
CA GLY A 219 7.40 13.62 -26.62
C GLY A 219 6.40 12.82 -25.78
N VAL A 220 5.99 11.64 -26.27
CA VAL A 220 4.94 10.81 -25.64
C VAL A 220 5.33 10.26 -24.26
N PRO A 221 6.49 9.59 -24.07
CA PRO A 221 6.86 9.05 -22.75
C PRO A 221 7.12 10.17 -21.73
N VAL A 222 7.65 11.31 -22.16
CA VAL A 222 7.91 12.47 -21.29
C VAL A 222 6.59 13.12 -20.88
N ALA A 223 5.66 13.35 -21.81
CA ALA A 223 4.33 13.86 -21.51
C ALA A 223 3.56 12.92 -20.57
N ALA A 224 3.67 11.60 -20.76
CA ALA A 224 3.09 10.61 -19.87
C ALA A 224 3.69 10.66 -18.45
N ALA A 225 5.02 10.78 -18.34
CA ALA A 225 5.70 10.89 -17.05
C ALA A 225 5.35 12.19 -16.30
N VAL A 226 5.27 13.31 -17.03
CA VAL A 226 4.89 14.61 -16.46
C VAL A 226 3.42 14.63 -16.05
N ALA A 227 2.51 14.10 -16.88
CA ALA A 227 1.10 13.97 -16.53
C ALA A 227 0.91 13.12 -15.27
N HIS A 228 1.66 12.02 -15.15
CA HIS A 228 1.60 11.15 -13.98
C HIS A 228 2.15 11.83 -12.72
N ARG A 229 3.29 12.53 -12.81
CA ARG A 229 3.92 13.19 -11.65
C ARG A 229 3.23 14.47 -11.21
N ALA A 230 2.83 15.32 -12.15
CA ALA A 230 2.32 16.66 -11.84
C ALA A 230 0.80 16.67 -11.59
N LEU A 231 0.05 15.83 -12.28
CA LEU A 231 -1.42 15.89 -12.30
C LEU A 231 -2.07 14.64 -11.68
N GLN A 232 -1.27 13.61 -11.36
CA GLN A 232 -1.76 12.26 -10.99
C GLN A 232 -2.76 11.66 -11.99
N ALA A 233 -2.90 12.27 -13.16
CA ALA A 233 -3.84 11.93 -14.21
C ALA A 233 -3.14 11.04 -15.25
N ARG A 234 -3.91 10.14 -15.87
CA ARG A 234 -3.43 9.40 -17.05
C ARG A 234 -3.61 10.28 -18.28
N LEU A 235 -2.64 10.20 -19.20
CA LEU A 235 -2.70 10.86 -20.48
C LEU A 235 -3.70 10.10 -21.37
N ASP A 236 -4.86 10.69 -21.64
CA ASP A 236 -5.86 10.08 -22.51
C ASP A 236 -5.34 9.89 -23.95
N ILE A 237 -5.99 9.00 -24.70
CA ILE A 237 -5.69 8.73 -26.13
C ILE A 237 -5.66 10.04 -26.92
N ALA A 238 -6.56 10.98 -26.61
CA ALA A 238 -6.59 12.31 -27.20
C ALA A 238 -5.33 13.13 -26.88
N GLY A 239 -4.81 13.06 -25.65
CA GLY A 239 -3.57 13.72 -25.25
C GLY A 239 -2.33 13.14 -25.93
N ILE A 240 -2.30 11.82 -26.12
CA ILE A 240 -1.26 11.16 -26.93
C ILE A 240 -1.33 11.64 -28.38
N GLY A 241 -2.52 11.74 -28.97
CA GLY A 241 -2.71 12.27 -30.32
C GLY A 241 -2.25 13.72 -30.49
N LEU A 242 -2.58 14.60 -29.53
CA LEU A 242 -2.18 16.02 -29.54
C LEU A 242 -0.66 16.21 -29.44
N THR A 243 0.01 15.42 -28.59
CA THR A 243 1.47 15.49 -28.47
C THR A 243 2.17 15.02 -29.74
N LEU A 244 1.68 13.94 -30.37
CA LEU A 244 2.20 13.45 -31.65
C LEU A 244 1.98 14.47 -32.79
N LEU A 245 0.81 15.11 -32.84
CA LEU A 245 0.50 16.11 -33.85
C LEU A 245 1.45 17.32 -33.74
N GLY A 246 1.71 17.80 -32.52
CA GLY A 246 2.71 18.85 -32.27
C GLY A 246 4.11 18.46 -32.75
N GLY A 247 4.54 17.23 -32.44
CA GLY A 247 5.83 16.71 -32.90
C GLY A 247 5.94 16.59 -34.42
N MET A 248 4.88 16.11 -35.09
CA MET A 248 4.83 16.02 -36.55
C MET A 248 4.90 17.39 -37.22
N VAL A 249 4.15 18.38 -36.72
CA VAL A 249 4.18 19.75 -37.27
C VAL A 249 5.58 20.34 -37.15
N THR A 250 6.22 20.21 -35.99
CA THR A 250 7.60 20.67 -35.80
C THR A 250 8.58 19.96 -36.72
N ALA A 251 8.48 18.63 -36.86
CA ALA A 251 9.34 17.87 -37.76
C ALA A 251 9.19 18.31 -39.21
N THR A 252 7.94 18.57 -39.67
CA THR A 252 7.71 19.11 -41.02
C THR A 252 8.29 20.50 -41.21
N MET A 253 8.15 21.40 -40.23
CA MET A 253 8.74 22.75 -40.29
C MET A 253 10.27 22.69 -40.31
N LEU A 254 10.88 21.82 -39.50
CA LEU A 254 12.33 21.62 -39.47
C LEU A 254 12.84 21.07 -40.81
N SER A 255 12.12 20.10 -41.39
CA SER A 255 12.44 19.56 -42.71
C SER A 255 12.36 20.61 -43.81
N LEU A 256 11.34 21.48 -43.78
CA LEU A 256 11.21 22.60 -44.72
C LEU A 256 12.34 23.62 -44.54
N ALA A 257 12.71 23.93 -43.30
CA ALA A 257 13.80 24.85 -43.00
C ALA A 257 15.15 24.35 -43.53
N PHE A 258 15.44 23.04 -43.35
CA PHE A 258 16.65 22.42 -43.92
C PHE A 258 16.62 22.34 -45.44
N ALA A 259 15.46 22.09 -46.04
CA ALA A 259 15.31 22.10 -47.49
C ALA A 259 15.52 23.51 -48.08
N ALA A 260 15.14 24.56 -47.36
CA ALA A 260 15.30 25.95 -47.78
C ALA A 260 16.73 26.50 -47.59
N THR A 261 17.57 25.85 -46.77
CA THR A 261 18.96 26.26 -46.50
C THR A 261 20.00 25.48 -47.30
N ARG A 262 19.59 24.47 -48.06
CA ARG A 262 20.41 23.80 -49.07
C ARG A 262 20.20 24.43 -50.44
#